data_AF-A0A6J7C8U6-F1
#
_entry.id   AF-A0A6J7C8U6-F1
#
_cell.length_a   1.000
_cell.length_b   1.000
_cell.length_c   1.000
_cell.angle_alpha   90.00
_cell.angle_beta   90.00
_cell.angle_gamma   90.00
#
_symmetry.space_group_name_H-M   'P 1'
#
loop_
_entity.id
_entity.type
_entity.pdbx_description
1 polymer ?
#
loop_
_entity_poly.entity_id
_entity_poly.type
_entity_poly.pdbx_seq_one_letter_code
_entity_poly.pdbx_strand_id
1 'polypeptide(L)'
;MRLPRWAATSAGLAVFCWQAAAITWHVPGPATTTGSLGLWGWRQHPIDLLPVAVGLIAVIVGLTQLSRISLEALARRSALVAQLRFAVTMQDLRTVILLRRQLNQESTRRHPWHRLGPTRTRTFTRSVWRRGWHGLLRFPATRIVRLAALAAGIGVLQAAAVRGTTPAVLGSALLAFVLGLEVFEPLSQEVDQPDYTDGLPVARGELMVRHLAAPSVALIPFAVIAAAAAVLAMGTTEAIIPAAILALPTLLGGAAGGVISIVRDAPDPFSSSNQQAFIPPEMAGFTTTLRLLWPIVISALGTCTVLIVRLAVRHGDSTIGAAVRGTVGSLLVAGLVAYWTKVRDPIRIRIRAFMDEGRAQTSAQRSRSSS
;
A
#
# COMPACT_ATOMS: atom_id res chain seq x y z
N MET A 1 -12.43 -22.03 -21.19
CA MET A 1 -12.12 -22.31 -19.78
C MET A 1 -11.79 -20.99 -19.12
N ARG A 2 -12.45 -20.59 -18.03
CA ARG A 2 -12.11 -19.34 -17.33
C ARG A 2 -10.74 -19.54 -16.69
N LEU A 3 -9.67 -19.11 -17.36
CA LEU A 3 -8.36 -19.10 -16.73
C LEU A 3 -8.47 -18.16 -15.52
N PRO A 4 -8.32 -18.66 -14.29
CA PRO A 4 -8.52 -17.81 -13.14
C PRO A 4 -7.42 -16.74 -13.15
N ARG A 5 -7.78 -15.47 -12.90
CA ARG A 5 -6.86 -14.31 -13.05
C ARG A 5 -5.56 -14.47 -12.27
N TRP A 6 -5.55 -15.26 -11.20
CA TRP A 6 -4.35 -15.60 -10.44
C TRP A 6 -3.34 -16.41 -11.26
N ALA A 7 -3.80 -17.34 -12.12
CA ALA A 7 -2.93 -18.16 -12.97
C ALA A 7 -2.26 -17.31 -14.07
N ALA A 8 -3.00 -16.37 -14.65
CA ALA A 8 -2.46 -15.44 -15.64
C ALA A 8 -1.43 -14.48 -15.03
N THR A 9 -1.69 -13.99 -13.81
CA THR A 9 -0.75 -13.10 -13.11
C THR A 9 0.47 -13.83 -12.58
N SER A 10 0.33 -15.05 -12.07
CA SER A 10 1.47 -15.88 -11.66
C SER A 10 2.33 -16.31 -12.84
N ALA A 11 1.72 -16.63 -13.99
CA ALA A 11 2.46 -16.95 -15.21
C ALA A 11 3.23 -15.73 -15.73
N GLY A 12 2.58 -14.55 -15.78
CA GLY A 12 3.26 -13.31 -16.16
C GLY A 12 4.41 -12.95 -15.22
N LEU A 13 4.21 -13.12 -13.91
CA LEU A 13 5.26 -12.90 -12.91
C LEU A 13 6.40 -13.90 -13.09
N ALA A 14 6.11 -15.18 -13.33
CA ALA A 14 7.13 -16.20 -13.55
C ALA A 14 7.97 -15.91 -14.80
N VAL A 15 7.34 -15.49 -15.90
CA VAL A 15 8.05 -15.09 -17.13
C VAL A 15 8.90 -13.84 -16.90
N PHE A 16 8.38 -12.87 -16.16
CA PHE A 16 9.14 -11.67 -15.80
C PHE A 16 10.35 -12.00 -14.90
N CYS A 17 10.16 -12.83 -13.88
CA CYS A 17 11.22 -13.30 -13.00
C CYS A 17 12.28 -14.11 -13.77
N TRP A 18 11.86 -14.98 -14.69
CA TRP A 18 12.78 -15.69 -15.58
C TRP A 18 13.58 -14.70 -16.43
N GLN A 19 12.95 -13.70 -17.04
CA GLN A 19 13.64 -12.73 -17.86
C GLN A 19 14.61 -11.86 -17.06
N ALA A 20 14.25 -11.46 -15.83
CA ALA A 20 15.13 -10.72 -14.93
C ALA A 20 16.34 -11.57 -14.48
N ALA A 21 16.12 -12.85 -14.19
CA ALA A 21 17.17 -13.83 -13.89
C ALA A 21 18.11 -14.06 -15.08
N ALA A 22 17.55 -14.18 -16.29
CA ALA A 22 18.29 -14.34 -17.53
C ALA A 22 19.23 -13.17 -17.81
N ILE A 23 18.77 -11.92 -17.60
CA ILE A 23 19.59 -10.71 -17.73
C ILE A 23 20.69 -10.68 -16.67
N THR A 24 20.37 -11.07 -15.43
CA THR A 24 21.32 -11.01 -14.31
C THR A 24 22.44 -12.06 -14.44
N TRP A 25 22.12 -13.26 -14.90
CA TRP A 25 23.06 -14.38 -14.99
C TRP A 25 23.58 -14.68 -16.39
N HIS A 26 23.28 -13.83 -17.38
CA HIS A 26 23.67 -14.02 -18.79
C HIS A 26 23.25 -15.40 -19.35
N VAL A 27 22.09 -15.89 -18.92
CA VAL A 27 21.48 -17.14 -19.39
C VAL A 27 20.42 -16.80 -20.44
N PRO A 28 20.19 -17.63 -21.48
CA PRO A 28 19.12 -17.39 -22.45
C PRO A 28 17.74 -17.22 -21.78
N GLY A 29 17.06 -16.13 -22.12
CA GLY A 29 15.76 -15.77 -21.56
C GLY A 29 14.61 -15.92 -22.57
N PRO A 30 13.35 -15.95 -22.14
CA PRO A 30 12.20 -16.05 -23.03
C PRO A 30 12.10 -14.90 -24.04
N ALA A 31 12.62 -13.71 -23.72
CA ALA A 31 12.64 -12.58 -24.65
C ALA A 31 13.86 -12.58 -25.59
N THR A 32 14.89 -13.40 -25.37
CA THR A 32 16.07 -13.42 -26.27
C THR A 32 15.73 -14.00 -27.64
N THR A 33 14.81 -14.96 -27.71
CA THR A 33 14.26 -15.48 -28.99
C THR A 33 13.32 -14.49 -29.69
N THR A 34 12.76 -13.53 -28.95
CA THR A 34 11.96 -12.44 -29.55
C THR A 34 12.86 -11.34 -30.13
N GLY A 35 14.04 -11.14 -29.54
CA GLY A 35 15.08 -10.25 -30.08
C GLY A 35 15.77 -10.83 -31.33
N SER A 36 16.01 -12.15 -31.38
CA SER A 36 16.59 -12.82 -32.57
C SER A 36 15.66 -12.78 -33.79
N LEU A 37 14.34 -12.85 -33.59
CA LEU A 37 13.33 -12.59 -34.62
C LEU A 37 13.49 -11.22 -35.31
N GLY A 38 13.91 -10.19 -34.58
CA GLY A 38 14.19 -8.87 -35.14
C GLY A 38 15.41 -8.85 -36.08
N LEU A 39 16.28 -9.85 -35.97
CA LEU A 39 17.49 -10.04 -36.78
C LEU A 39 17.34 -11.21 -37.79
N TRP A 40 16.11 -11.70 -38.00
CA TRP A 40 15.80 -12.87 -38.82
C TRP A 40 16.34 -12.78 -40.26
N GLY A 41 16.45 -11.57 -40.80
CA GLY A 41 17.03 -11.33 -42.12
C GLY A 41 18.50 -11.77 -42.26
N TRP A 42 19.24 -11.91 -41.15
CA TRP A 42 20.68 -12.22 -41.13
C TRP A 42 20.99 -13.58 -40.51
N ARG A 43 20.12 -14.15 -39.67
CA ARG A 43 20.27 -15.49 -39.09
C ARG A 43 18.91 -16.19 -39.04
N GLN A 44 18.83 -17.37 -39.63
CA GLN A 44 17.61 -18.18 -39.66
C GLN A 44 17.73 -19.32 -38.66
N HIS A 45 17.14 -19.18 -37.49
CA HIS A 45 17.03 -20.27 -36.52
C HIS A 45 15.57 -20.69 -36.36
N PRO A 46 15.20 -21.96 -36.61
CA PRO A 46 13.80 -22.41 -36.55
C PRO A 46 13.17 -22.22 -35.16
N ILE A 47 13.97 -22.06 -34.11
CA ILE A 47 13.51 -21.80 -32.74
C ILE A 47 12.88 -20.40 -32.57
N ASP A 48 13.17 -19.43 -33.44
CA ASP A 48 12.57 -18.08 -33.35
C ASP A 48 11.16 -18.01 -33.95
N LEU A 49 10.59 -19.10 -34.49
CA LEU A 49 9.16 -19.15 -34.86
C LEU A 49 8.24 -19.39 -33.65
N LEU A 50 8.81 -19.88 -32.54
CA LEU A 50 8.07 -20.26 -31.33
C LEU A 50 7.36 -19.06 -30.67
N PRO A 51 7.95 -17.85 -30.57
CA PRO A 51 7.25 -16.66 -30.08
C PRO A 51 6.07 -16.23 -30.95
N VAL A 52 6.18 -16.35 -32.29
CA VAL A 52 5.10 -16.02 -33.22
C VAL A 52 3.93 -17.00 -33.06
N ALA A 53 4.22 -18.29 -33.00
CA ALA A 53 3.21 -19.33 -32.78
C ALA A 53 2.49 -19.16 -31.43
N VAL A 54 3.24 -18.88 -30.35
CA VAL A 54 2.67 -18.60 -29.02
C VAL A 54 1.81 -17.34 -29.05
N GLY A 55 2.25 -16.27 -29.73
CA GLY A 55 1.47 -15.05 -29.93
C GLY A 55 0.15 -15.31 -30.66
N LEU A 56 0.18 -16.12 -31.72
CA LEU A 56 -1.01 -16.46 -32.50
C LEU A 56 -2.01 -17.30 -31.69
N ILE A 57 -1.52 -18.28 -30.94
CA ILE A 57 -2.34 -19.08 -30.01
C ILE A 57 -2.96 -18.20 -28.94
N ALA A 58 -2.21 -17.25 -28.36
CA ALA A 58 -2.73 -16.32 -27.37
C ALA A 58 -3.84 -15.41 -27.92
N VAL A 59 -3.71 -14.94 -29.17
CA VAL A 59 -4.75 -14.16 -29.86
C VAL A 59 -6.02 -14.99 -30.07
N ILE A 60 -5.89 -16.22 -30.56
CA ILE A 60 -7.03 -17.13 -30.78
C ILE A 60 -7.73 -17.47 -29.46
N VAL A 61 -6.96 -17.78 -28.40
CA VAL A 61 -7.49 -18.03 -27.06
C VAL A 61 -8.14 -16.77 -26.46
N GLY A 62 -7.60 -15.59 -26.74
CA GLY A 62 -8.18 -14.30 -26.34
C GLY A 62 -9.53 -14.04 -26.99
N LEU A 63 -9.63 -14.20 -28.31
CA LEU A 63 -10.86 -13.96 -29.09
C LEU A 63 -11.97 -14.97 -28.73
N THR A 64 -11.62 -16.24 -28.54
CA THR A 64 -12.58 -17.29 -28.14
C THR A 64 -13.06 -17.17 -26.69
N GLN A 65 -12.32 -16.46 -25.82
CA GLN A 65 -12.80 -16.12 -24.48
C GLN A 65 -13.64 -14.85 -24.45
N LEU A 66 -13.43 -13.91 -25.39
CA LEU A 66 -14.16 -12.66 -25.49
C LEU A 66 -15.66 -12.88 -25.79
N SER A 67 -15.98 -13.89 -26.60
CA SER A 67 -17.36 -14.27 -26.95
C SER A 67 -18.18 -14.81 -25.77
N ARG A 68 -17.56 -15.03 -24.60
CA ARG A 68 -18.22 -15.54 -23.38
C ARG A 68 -18.46 -14.48 -22.30
N ILE A 69 -18.22 -13.20 -22.60
CA ILE A 69 -18.41 -12.09 -21.65
C ILE A 69 -19.83 -11.53 -21.82
N SER A 70 -20.63 -11.54 -20.76
CA SER A 70 -21.99 -11.00 -20.81
C SER A 70 -21.98 -9.48 -21.02
N LEU A 71 -22.82 -9.00 -21.94
CA LEU A 71 -23.01 -7.57 -22.21
C LEU A 71 -23.45 -6.80 -20.96
N GLU A 72 -24.21 -7.43 -20.06
CA GLU A 72 -24.61 -6.88 -18.77
C GLU A 72 -23.43 -6.63 -17.82
N ALA A 73 -22.41 -7.50 -17.82
CA ALA A 73 -21.21 -7.29 -17.01
C ALA A 73 -20.37 -6.14 -17.56
N LEU A 74 -20.34 -5.97 -18.89
CA LEU A 74 -19.70 -4.84 -19.56
C LEU A 74 -20.45 -3.52 -19.31
N ALA A 75 -21.77 -3.52 -19.36
CA ALA A 75 -22.60 -2.35 -19.06
C ALA A 75 -22.50 -1.92 -17.59
N ARG A 76 -22.48 -2.89 -16.65
CA ARG A 76 -22.25 -2.61 -15.22
C ARG A 76 -20.85 -2.04 -14.99
N ARG A 77 -19.85 -2.54 -15.72
CA ARG A 77 -18.46 -2.06 -15.67
C ARG A 77 -18.33 -0.65 -16.27
N SER A 78 -18.97 -0.35 -17.39
CA SER A 78 -18.93 1.00 -17.97
C SER A 78 -19.61 2.04 -17.08
N ALA A 79 -20.75 1.70 -16.45
CA ALA A 79 -21.42 2.56 -15.49
C ALA A 79 -20.53 2.87 -14.27
N LEU A 80 -19.87 1.86 -13.70
CA LEU A 80 -18.94 2.07 -12.59
C LEU A 80 -17.71 2.89 -13.00
N VAL A 81 -17.20 2.76 -14.23
CA VAL A 81 -16.09 3.60 -14.74
C VAL A 81 -16.53 5.05 -14.89
N ALA A 82 -17.75 5.29 -15.36
CA ALA A 82 -18.34 6.64 -15.43
C ALA A 82 -18.47 7.27 -14.03
N GLN A 83 -19.01 6.53 -13.06
CA GLN A 83 -19.11 6.97 -11.66
C GLN A 83 -17.72 7.22 -11.05
N LEU A 84 -16.71 6.41 -11.41
CA LEU A 84 -15.34 6.60 -10.97
C LEU A 84 -14.75 7.90 -11.54
N ARG A 85 -14.92 8.18 -12.83
CA ARG A 85 -14.47 9.44 -13.44
C ARG A 85 -15.13 10.64 -12.77
N PHE A 86 -16.43 10.56 -12.49
CA PHE A 86 -17.17 11.60 -11.78
C PHE A 86 -16.68 11.80 -10.33
N ALA A 87 -16.47 10.70 -9.60
CA ALA A 87 -15.94 10.73 -8.25
C ALA A 87 -14.50 11.29 -8.21
N VAL A 88 -13.67 10.96 -9.20
CA VAL A 88 -12.32 11.54 -9.36
C VAL A 88 -12.39 13.04 -9.59
N THR A 89 -13.30 13.52 -10.44
CA THR A 89 -13.47 14.97 -10.67
C THR A 89 -13.97 15.70 -9.42
N MET A 90 -14.78 15.03 -8.59
CA MET A 90 -15.26 15.56 -7.31
C MET A 90 -14.26 15.40 -6.16
N GLN A 91 -13.08 14.81 -6.42
CA GLN A 91 -12.06 14.45 -5.42
C GLN A 91 -12.58 13.57 -4.28
N ASP A 92 -13.67 12.85 -4.52
CA ASP A 92 -14.23 11.90 -3.55
C ASP A 92 -13.47 10.57 -3.64
N LEU A 93 -12.26 10.58 -3.09
CA LEU A 93 -11.33 9.44 -3.13
C LEU A 93 -11.95 8.18 -2.52
N ARG A 94 -12.88 8.32 -1.56
CA ARG A 94 -13.56 7.17 -0.93
C ARG A 94 -14.46 6.46 -1.92
N THR A 95 -15.30 7.20 -2.66
CA THR A 95 -16.15 6.60 -3.69
C THR A 95 -15.33 6.09 -4.87
N VAL A 96 -14.25 6.78 -5.27
CA VAL A 96 -13.32 6.26 -6.30
C VAL A 96 -12.73 4.90 -5.90
N ILE A 97 -12.25 4.75 -4.67
CA ILE A 97 -11.67 3.51 -4.16
C ILE A 97 -12.74 2.40 -4.09
N LEU A 98 -13.93 2.71 -3.59
CA LEU A 98 -15.04 1.76 -3.50
C LEU A 98 -15.48 1.28 -4.90
N LEU A 99 -15.68 2.20 -5.83
CA LEU A 99 -16.08 1.91 -7.21
C LEU A 99 -14.99 1.14 -7.96
N ARG A 100 -13.71 1.46 -7.75
CA ARG A 100 -12.57 0.71 -8.31
C ARG A 100 -12.55 -0.73 -7.80
N ARG A 101 -12.84 -0.94 -6.50
CA ARG A 101 -12.87 -2.27 -5.90
C ARG A 101 -14.06 -3.10 -6.43
N GLN A 102 -15.22 -2.46 -6.61
CA GLN A 102 -16.38 -3.08 -7.26
C GLN A 102 -16.08 -3.42 -8.73
N LEU A 103 -15.40 -2.53 -9.46
CA LEU A 103 -14.93 -2.74 -10.83
C LEU A 103 -13.99 -3.94 -10.97
N ASN A 104 -13.08 -4.12 -10.01
CA ASN A 104 -12.14 -5.22 -9.98
C ASN A 104 -12.76 -6.54 -9.49
N GLN A 105 -14.03 -6.55 -9.08
CA GLN A 105 -14.70 -7.68 -8.45
C GLN A 105 -13.89 -8.22 -7.24
N GLU A 106 -13.24 -7.32 -6.49
CA GLU A 106 -12.48 -7.64 -5.29
C GLU A 106 -13.44 -7.88 -4.11
N SER A 107 -14.29 -8.89 -4.31
CA SER A 107 -15.20 -9.42 -3.30
C SER A 107 -14.38 -10.24 -2.31
N THR A 108 -14.53 -9.92 -1.04
CA THR A 108 -14.02 -10.74 0.06
C THR A 108 -14.54 -12.16 -0.10
N ARG A 109 -13.68 -13.15 0.18
CA ARG A 109 -14.08 -14.56 0.11
C ARG A 109 -15.25 -14.80 1.07
N ARG A 110 -16.26 -15.54 0.61
CA ARG A 110 -17.41 -15.95 1.44
C ARG A 110 -16.97 -16.80 2.64
N HIS A 111 -15.96 -17.65 2.45
CA HIS A 111 -15.36 -18.46 3.49
C HIS A 111 -13.92 -18.03 3.76
N PRO A 112 -13.51 -17.86 5.03
CA PRO A 112 -12.14 -17.53 5.37
C PRO A 112 -11.20 -18.69 5.04
N TRP A 113 -9.93 -18.39 4.78
CA TRP A 113 -8.87 -19.40 4.58
C TRP A 113 -8.73 -20.34 5.77
N HIS A 114 -8.86 -19.79 6.98
CA HIS A 114 -8.83 -20.54 8.22
C HIS A 114 -9.94 -20.01 9.14
N ARG A 115 -10.70 -20.92 9.76
CA ARG A 115 -11.70 -20.53 10.78
C ARG A 115 -11.00 -20.32 12.11
N LEU A 116 -11.14 -19.14 12.70
CA LEU A 116 -10.59 -18.90 14.03
C LEU A 116 -11.51 -19.56 15.07
N GLY A 117 -10.93 -20.40 15.93
CA GLY A 117 -11.66 -21.05 17.02
C GLY A 117 -12.35 -20.05 17.96
N PRO A 118 -13.32 -20.53 18.75
CA PRO A 118 -13.99 -19.69 19.75
C PRO A 118 -12.99 -19.24 20.82
N THR A 119 -13.00 -17.95 21.16
CA THR A 119 -12.13 -17.40 22.20
C THR A 119 -12.81 -17.56 23.57
N ARG A 120 -12.12 -18.20 24.53
CA ARG A 120 -12.61 -18.34 25.92
C ARG A 120 -12.53 -17.04 26.73
N THR A 121 -11.62 -16.13 26.38
CA THR A 121 -11.42 -14.83 27.05
C THR A 121 -12.04 -13.68 26.25
N ARG A 122 -12.83 -12.83 26.93
CA ARG A 122 -13.59 -11.73 26.33
C ARG A 122 -12.91 -10.35 26.46
N THR A 123 -11.57 -10.31 26.51
CA THR A 123 -10.85 -9.04 26.57
C THR A 123 -11.04 -8.24 25.28
N PHE A 124 -11.31 -6.95 25.39
CA PHE A 124 -11.55 -6.06 24.25
C PHE A 124 -10.40 -6.05 23.22
N THR A 125 -9.15 -6.05 23.67
CA THR A 125 -7.99 -6.11 22.75
C THR A 125 -7.99 -7.39 21.91
N ARG A 126 -8.44 -8.51 22.50
CA ARG A 126 -8.49 -9.81 21.82
C ARG A 126 -9.66 -9.89 20.83
N SER A 127 -10.78 -9.23 21.11
CA SER A 127 -11.90 -9.15 20.16
C SER A 127 -11.51 -8.31 18.94
N VAL A 128 -10.87 -7.16 19.15
CA VAL A 128 -10.31 -6.30 18.09
C VAL A 128 -9.29 -7.06 17.24
N TRP A 129 -8.33 -7.71 17.89
CA TRP A 129 -7.33 -8.54 17.21
C TRP A 129 -7.98 -9.62 16.33
N ARG A 130 -8.96 -10.34 16.87
CA ARG A 130 -9.68 -11.40 16.14
C ARG A 130 -10.48 -10.82 14.97
N ARG A 131 -11.10 -9.66 15.13
CA ARG A 131 -11.80 -8.94 14.06
C ARG A 131 -10.83 -8.60 12.92
N GLY A 132 -9.64 -8.09 13.25
CA GLY A 132 -8.57 -7.82 12.29
C GLY A 132 -8.20 -9.05 11.46
N TRP A 133 -7.97 -10.19 12.11
CA TRP A 133 -7.67 -11.45 11.43
C TRP A 133 -8.83 -11.97 10.59
N HIS A 134 -10.08 -11.80 11.02
CA HIS A 134 -11.23 -12.18 10.20
C HIS A 134 -11.29 -11.42 8.87
N GLY A 135 -10.91 -10.13 8.86
CA GLY A 135 -10.79 -9.35 7.63
C GLY A 135 -9.68 -9.88 6.72
N LEU A 136 -8.48 -10.08 7.28
CA LEU A 136 -7.30 -10.55 6.55
C LEU A 136 -7.48 -11.97 5.99
N LEU A 137 -8.05 -12.89 6.76
CA LEU A 137 -8.29 -14.28 6.35
C LEU A 137 -9.36 -14.43 5.27
N ARG A 138 -10.01 -13.35 4.85
CA ARG A 138 -10.96 -13.33 3.72
C ARG A 138 -10.38 -12.69 2.46
N PHE A 139 -9.09 -12.34 2.46
CA PHE A 139 -8.45 -11.80 1.28
C PHE A 139 -8.49 -12.80 0.12
N PRO A 140 -8.89 -12.40 -1.09
CA PRO A 140 -8.81 -13.26 -2.26
C PRO A 140 -7.34 -13.56 -2.60
N ALA A 141 -7.06 -14.72 -3.19
CA ALA A 141 -5.70 -15.14 -3.54
C ALA A 141 -4.98 -14.11 -4.42
N THR A 142 -5.71 -13.45 -5.33
CA THR A 142 -5.19 -12.38 -6.19
C THR A 142 -4.63 -11.20 -5.40
N ARG A 143 -5.26 -10.85 -4.26
CA ARG A 143 -4.76 -9.79 -3.38
C ARG A 143 -3.47 -10.21 -2.69
N ILE A 144 -3.39 -11.45 -2.21
CA ILE A 144 -2.17 -12.00 -1.57
C ILE A 144 -1.00 -12.01 -2.55
N VAL A 145 -1.23 -12.45 -3.80
CA VAL A 145 -0.20 -12.43 -4.86
C VAL A 145 0.25 -11.01 -5.15
N ARG A 146 -0.67 -10.03 -5.22
CA ARG A 146 -0.33 -8.62 -5.42
C ARG A 146 0.51 -8.07 -4.26
N LEU A 147 0.12 -8.35 -3.01
CA LEU A 147 0.88 -7.95 -1.82
C LEU A 147 2.29 -8.56 -1.83
N ALA A 148 2.43 -9.82 -2.21
CA ALA A 148 3.72 -10.48 -2.37
C ALA A 148 4.56 -9.81 -3.47
N ALA A 149 3.96 -9.48 -4.61
CA ALA A 149 4.64 -8.78 -5.71
C ALA A 149 5.08 -7.36 -5.30
N LEU A 150 4.24 -6.62 -4.57
CA LEU A 150 4.59 -5.31 -4.01
C LEU A 150 5.77 -5.43 -3.03
N ALA A 151 5.73 -6.41 -2.13
CA ALA A 151 6.80 -6.66 -1.17
C ALA A 151 8.13 -7.03 -1.86
N ALA A 152 8.08 -7.92 -2.85
CA ALA A 152 9.24 -8.26 -3.66
C ALA A 152 9.80 -7.03 -4.40
N GLY A 153 8.92 -6.21 -5.01
CA GLY A 153 9.30 -4.98 -5.69
C GLY A 153 9.97 -3.97 -4.75
N ILE A 154 9.48 -3.83 -3.51
CA ILE A 154 10.12 -3.01 -2.47
C ILE A 154 11.55 -3.54 -2.22
N GLY A 155 11.73 -4.84 -2.02
CA GLY A 155 13.05 -5.46 -1.81
C GLY A 155 14.03 -5.20 -2.96
N VAL A 156 13.59 -5.39 -4.21
CA VAL A 156 14.41 -5.13 -5.41
C VAL A 156 14.80 -3.66 -5.51
N LEU A 157 13.87 -2.73 -5.29
CA LEU A 157 14.15 -1.29 -5.35
C LEU A 157 15.09 -0.83 -4.23
N GLN A 158 14.97 -1.44 -3.06
CA GLN A 158 15.85 -1.18 -1.93
C GLN A 158 17.29 -1.68 -2.20
N ALA A 159 17.44 -2.86 -2.82
CA ALA A 159 18.73 -3.35 -3.30
C ALA A 159 19.33 -2.43 -4.40
N ALA A 160 18.51 -1.96 -5.33
CA ALA A 160 18.93 -0.99 -6.35
C ALA A 160 19.42 0.32 -5.70
N ALA A 161 18.71 0.81 -4.67
CA ALA A 161 19.11 1.99 -3.92
C ALA A 161 20.49 1.82 -3.27
N VAL A 162 20.79 0.65 -2.70
CA VAL A 162 22.12 0.32 -2.15
C VAL A 162 23.19 0.31 -3.24
N ARG A 163 22.89 -0.23 -4.42
CA ARG A 163 23.82 -0.27 -5.57
C ARG A 163 24.11 1.09 -6.20
N GLY A 164 23.28 2.10 -5.95
CA GLY A 164 23.57 3.45 -6.41
C GLY A 164 22.37 4.27 -6.89
N THR A 165 21.22 3.65 -7.14
CA THR A 165 20.06 4.34 -7.73
C THR A 165 19.21 5.00 -6.65
N THR A 166 19.59 6.20 -6.21
CA THR A 166 18.86 6.97 -5.19
C THR A 166 17.36 7.13 -5.49
N PRO A 167 16.91 7.36 -6.75
CA PRO A 167 15.48 7.45 -7.05
C PRO A 167 14.68 6.17 -6.74
N ALA A 168 15.34 5.01 -6.63
CA ALA A 168 14.66 3.75 -6.29
C ALA A 168 14.05 3.78 -4.88
N VAL A 169 14.55 4.63 -3.97
CA VAL A 169 13.93 4.86 -2.65
C VAL A 169 12.51 5.41 -2.81
N LEU A 170 12.28 6.35 -3.72
CA LEU A 170 10.94 6.90 -3.97
C LEU A 170 10.00 5.84 -4.54
N GLY A 171 10.48 5.02 -5.48
CA GLY A 171 9.71 3.89 -5.98
C GLY A 171 9.32 2.91 -4.86
N SER A 172 10.27 2.57 -3.98
CA SER A 172 10.00 1.69 -2.84
C SER A 172 9.03 2.32 -1.83
N ALA A 173 9.08 3.63 -1.62
CA ALA A 173 8.15 4.37 -0.78
C ALA A 173 6.72 4.32 -1.32
N LEU A 174 6.55 4.51 -2.63
CA LEU A 174 5.24 4.41 -3.29
C LEU A 174 4.67 2.99 -3.21
N LEU A 175 5.50 1.97 -3.45
CA LEU A 175 5.05 0.58 -3.30
C LEU A 175 4.71 0.24 -1.84
N ALA A 176 5.49 0.71 -0.87
CA ALA A 176 5.22 0.50 0.56
C ALA A 176 3.95 1.23 1.03
N PHE A 177 3.70 2.43 0.50
CA PHE A 177 2.45 3.15 0.70
C PHE A 177 1.24 2.35 0.21
N VAL A 178 1.30 1.85 -1.03
CA VAL A 178 0.23 1.03 -1.64
C VAL A 178 0.05 -0.28 -0.87
N LEU A 179 1.15 -0.93 -0.47
CA LEU A 179 1.11 -2.12 0.40
C LEU A 179 0.38 -1.80 1.71
N GLY A 180 0.67 -0.65 2.33
CA GLY A 180 0.02 -0.18 3.55
C GLY A 180 -1.49 0.01 3.37
N LEU A 181 -1.93 0.65 2.29
CA LEU A 181 -3.36 0.82 1.99
C LEU A 181 -4.12 -0.50 1.91
N GLU A 182 -3.47 -1.57 1.44
CA GLU A 182 -4.11 -2.88 1.29
C GLU A 182 -4.05 -3.74 2.56
N VAL A 183 -2.92 -3.74 3.26
CA VAL A 183 -2.72 -4.56 4.46
C VAL A 183 -3.51 -4.02 5.65
N PHE A 184 -3.65 -2.70 5.76
CA PHE A 184 -4.42 -2.04 6.83
C PHE A 184 -5.92 -1.90 6.52
N GLU A 185 -6.45 -2.70 5.59
CA GLU A 185 -7.89 -2.82 5.35
C GLU A 185 -8.75 -3.03 6.62
N PRO A 186 -8.34 -3.81 7.65
CA PRO A 186 -9.14 -3.92 8.86
C PRO A 186 -9.33 -2.58 9.59
N LEU A 187 -8.35 -1.69 9.53
CA LEU A 187 -8.45 -0.34 10.09
C LEU A 187 -9.41 0.51 9.25
N SER A 188 -9.38 0.41 7.92
CA SER A 188 -10.27 1.18 7.05
C SER A 188 -11.73 0.81 7.28
N GLN A 189 -12.02 -0.47 7.51
CA GLN A 189 -13.38 -0.95 7.82
C GLN A 189 -13.96 -0.32 9.09
N GLU A 190 -13.13 -0.03 10.10
CA GLU A 190 -13.59 0.66 11.31
C GLU A 190 -13.76 2.15 11.08
N VAL A 191 -12.87 2.76 10.28
CA VAL A 191 -12.99 4.17 9.90
C VAL A 191 -14.26 4.44 9.07
N ASP A 192 -14.70 3.46 8.29
CA ASP A 192 -15.91 3.53 7.47
C ASP A 192 -17.23 3.41 8.27
N GLN A 193 -17.18 3.03 9.56
CA GLN A 193 -18.35 2.86 10.41
C GLN A 193 -18.25 3.73 11.69
N PRO A 194 -18.29 5.06 11.56
CA PRO A 194 -18.11 5.97 12.69
C PRO A 194 -19.21 5.81 13.75
N ASP A 195 -20.48 5.74 13.35
CA ASP A 195 -21.62 5.66 14.28
C ASP A 195 -21.53 4.43 15.21
N TYR A 196 -21.10 3.29 14.66
CA TYR A 196 -20.90 2.07 15.44
C TYR A 196 -19.67 2.19 16.34
N THR A 197 -18.61 2.82 15.85
CA THR A 197 -17.36 3.01 16.58
C THR A 197 -17.54 3.93 17.79
N ASP A 198 -18.31 5.02 17.63
CA ASP A 198 -18.55 6.03 18.65
C ASP A 198 -19.50 5.53 19.75
N GLY A 199 -20.30 4.50 19.47
CA GLY A 199 -21.13 3.81 20.46
C GLY A 199 -20.36 2.87 21.41
N LEU A 200 -19.06 2.65 21.17
CA LEU A 200 -18.24 1.79 22.04
C LEU A 200 -17.74 2.55 23.27
N PRO A 201 -17.67 1.92 24.45
CA PRO A 201 -17.17 2.55 25.69
C PRO A 201 -15.63 2.63 25.72
N VAL A 202 -14.99 2.98 24.60
CA VAL A 202 -13.54 3.08 24.44
C VAL A 202 -13.22 4.27 23.54
N ALA A 203 -12.19 5.03 23.88
CA ALA A 203 -11.73 6.15 23.05
C ALA A 203 -11.37 5.69 21.62
N ARG A 204 -11.87 6.41 20.61
CA ARG A 204 -11.69 6.11 19.18
C ARG A 204 -10.22 5.85 18.82
N GLY A 205 -9.32 6.74 19.23
CA GLY A 205 -7.87 6.59 18.96
C GLY A 205 -7.26 5.30 19.53
N GLU A 206 -7.73 4.85 20.70
CA GLU A 206 -7.27 3.60 21.32
C GLU A 206 -7.77 2.37 20.54
N LEU A 207 -9.02 2.42 20.04
CA LEU A 207 -9.55 1.38 19.16
C LEU A 207 -8.76 1.28 17.85
N MET A 208 -8.42 2.42 17.25
CA MET A 208 -7.68 2.49 15.98
C MET A 208 -6.27 1.91 16.12
N VAL A 209 -5.54 2.24 17.18
CA VAL A 209 -4.21 1.66 17.41
C VAL A 209 -4.25 0.15 17.62
N ARG A 210 -5.26 -0.36 18.34
CA ARG A 210 -5.42 -1.82 18.52
C ARG A 210 -5.66 -2.54 17.19
N HIS A 211 -6.29 -1.89 16.22
CA HIS A 211 -6.47 -2.42 14.86
C HIS A 211 -5.20 -2.44 14.01
N LEU A 212 -4.13 -1.74 14.41
CA LEU A 212 -2.85 -1.80 13.71
C LEU A 212 -2.12 -3.13 13.93
N ALA A 213 -2.35 -3.77 15.08
CA ALA A 213 -1.56 -4.91 15.53
C ALA A 213 -1.67 -6.12 14.58
N ALA A 214 -2.89 -6.50 14.16
CA ALA A 214 -3.08 -7.66 13.28
C ALA A 214 -2.46 -7.44 11.88
N PRO A 215 -2.70 -6.32 11.18
CA PRO A 215 -1.98 -5.96 9.95
C PRO A 215 -0.45 -5.92 10.10
N SER A 216 0.08 -5.39 11.21
CA SER A 216 1.53 -5.37 11.47
C SER A 216 2.13 -6.78 11.51
N VAL A 217 1.44 -7.74 12.11
CA VAL A 217 1.89 -9.15 12.11
C VAL A 217 1.70 -9.79 10.73
N ALA A 218 0.66 -9.42 9.99
CA ALA A 218 0.47 -9.89 8.62
C ALA A 218 1.59 -9.46 7.65
N LEU A 219 2.36 -8.41 7.97
CA LEU A 219 3.53 -7.98 7.20
C LEU A 219 4.74 -8.92 7.33
N ILE A 220 4.82 -9.76 8.38
CA ILE A 220 5.96 -10.65 8.61
C ILE A 220 6.29 -11.56 7.40
N PRO A 221 5.34 -12.33 6.82
CA PRO A 221 5.63 -13.14 5.64
C PRO A 221 6.03 -12.30 4.43
N PHE A 222 5.48 -11.10 4.28
CA PHE A 222 5.86 -10.17 3.20
C PHE A 222 7.26 -9.58 3.43
N ALA A 223 7.69 -9.38 4.67
CA ALA A 223 9.05 -8.97 5.01
C ALA A 223 10.07 -10.03 4.60
N VAL A 224 9.75 -11.31 4.78
CA VAL A 224 10.60 -12.43 4.30
C VAL A 224 10.72 -12.38 2.78
N ILE A 225 9.63 -12.15 2.05
CA ILE A 225 9.63 -12.02 0.59
C ILE A 225 10.47 -10.80 0.16
N ALA A 226 10.31 -9.66 0.82
CA ALA A 226 11.08 -8.45 0.54
C ALA A 226 12.59 -8.66 0.80
N ALA A 227 12.95 -9.30 1.92
CA ALA A 227 14.34 -9.64 2.24
C ALA A 227 14.94 -10.59 1.20
N ALA A 228 14.23 -11.66 0.85
CA ALA A 228 14.68 -12.61 -0.16
C ALA A 228 14.88 -11.94 -1.52
N ALA A 229 13.92 -11.11 -1.95
CA ALA A 229 14.03 -10.34 -3.18
C ALA A 229 15.21 -9.36 -3.17
N ALA A 230 15.47 -8.70 -2.04
CA ALA A 230 16.62 -7.81 -1.88
C ALA A 230 17.95 -8.57 -1.96
N VAL A 231 18.07 -9.73 -1.30
CA VAL A 231 19.27 -10.58 -1.34
C VAL A 231 19.53 -11.09 -2.75
N LEU A 232 18.50 -11.61 -3.42
CA LEU A 232 18.59 -12.06 -4.81
C LEU A 232 19.00 -10.93 -5.75
N ALA A 233 18.41 -9.75 -5.57
CA ALA A 233 18.74 -8.56 -6.36
C ALA A 233 20.16 -8.04 -6.07
N MET A 234 20.66 -8.18 -4.84
CA MET A 234 22.04 -7.84 -4.46
C MET A 234 23.07 -8.84 -4.98
N GLY A 235 22.71 -10.12 -5.10
CA GLY A 235 23.58 -11.17 -5.64
C GLY A 235 24.76 -11.52 -4.73
N THR A 236 24.73 -11.14 -3.46
CA THR A 236 25.81 -11.37 -2.49
C THR A 236 25.26 -11.95 -1.19
N THR A 237 26.04 -12.83 -0.54
CA THR A 237 25.68 -13.42 0.77
C THR A 237 25.78 -12.43 1.92
N GLU A 238 26.65 -11.42 1.79
CA GLU A 238 26.80 -10.33 2.78
C GLU A 238 25.52 -9.51 2.96
N ALA A 239 24.63 -9.50 1.96
CA ALA A 239 23.36 -8.80 2.03
C ALA A 239 22.29 -9.52 2.88
N ILE A 240 22.50 -10.79 3.25
CA ILE A 240 21.49 -11.62 3.94
C ILE A 240 21.13 -11.03 5.31
N ILE A 241 22.14 -10.78 6.15
CA ILE A 241 21.95 -10.28 7.51
C ILE A 241 21.31 -8.88 7.51
N PRO A 242 21.84 -7.86 6.80
CA PRO A 242 21.22 -6.53 6.80
C PRO A 242 19.82 -6.53 6.20
N ALA A 243 19.53 -7.35 5.17
CA ALA A 243 18.19 -7.49 4.61
C ALA A 243 17.21 -8.11 5.62
N ALA A 244 17.63 -9.16 6.34
CA ALA A 244 16.79 -9.80 7.36
C ALA A 244 16.45 -8.84 8.52
N ILE A 245 17.41 -8.01 8.94
CA ILE A 245 17.23 -7.01 10.00
C ILE A 245 16.26 -5.90 9.54
N LEU A 246 16.45 -5.35 8.35
CA LEU A 246 15.73 -4.15 7.90
C LEU A 246 14.35 -4.42 7.30
N ALA A 247 14.09 -5.61 6.75
CA ALA A 247 12.91 -5.81 5.92
C ALA A 247 11.59 -5.52 6.65
N LEU A 248 11.38 -6.09 7.85
CA LEU A 248 10.15 -5.87 8.61
C LEU A 248 10.00 -4.42 9.09
N PRO A 249 11.01 -3.80 9.74
CA PRO A 249 10.97 -2.37 10.08
C PRO A 249 10.64 -1.48 8.89
N THR A 250 11.30 -1.70 7.76
CA THR A 250 11.11 -0.92 6.53
C THR A 250 9.68 -1.04 6.00
N LEU A 251 9.10 -2.24 6.00
CA LEU A 251 7.70 -2.43 5.62
C LEU A 251 6.73 -1.75 6.60
N LEU A 252 7.00 -1.81 7.90
CA LEU A 252 6.17 -1.13 8.91
C LEU A 252 6.23 0.39 8.77
N GLY A 253 7.44 0.96 8.65
CA GLY A 253 7.64 2.39 8.45
C GLY A 253 7.07 2.87 7.11
N GLY A 254 7.29 2.11 6.04
CA GLY A 254 6.75 2.43 4.71
C GLY A 254 5.21 2.32 4.64
N ALA A 255 4.62 1.33 5.32
CA ALA A 255 3.16 1.19 5.39
C ALA A 255 2.49 2.27 6.28
N ALA A 256 3.25 2.97 7.12
CA ALA A 256 2.73 4.00 8.03
C ALA A 256 2.06 5.17 7.28
N GLY A 257 2.49 5.49 6.06
CA GLY A 257 1.78 6.45 5.23
C GLY A 257 0.37 5.99 4.84
N GLY A 258 0.20 4.70 4.55
CA GLY A 258 -1.11 4.10 4.29
C GLY A 258 -2.04 4.25 5.51
N VAL A 259 -1.52 4.03 6.71
CA VAL A 259 -2.23 4.29 7.97
C VAL A 259 -2.66 5.76 8.06
N ILE A 260 -1.76 6.71 7.84
CA ILE A 260 -2.11 8.14 7.87
C ILE A 260 -3.23 8.47 6.88
N SER A 261 -3.16 7.94 5.66
CA SER A 261 -4.19 8.16 4.64
C SER A 261 -5.55 7.66 5.12
N ILE A 262 -5.63 6.39 5.56
CA ILE A 262 -6.87 5.77 6.05
C ILE A 262 -7.44 6.54 7.24
N VAL A 263 -6.58 6.86 8.20
CA VAL A 263 -6.94 7.50 9.46
C VAL A 263 -7.41 8.93 9.19
N ARG A 264 -6.67 9.71 8.41
CA ARG A 264 -6.99 11.12 8.13
C ARG A 264 -8.37 11.31 7.47
N ASP A 265 -8.75 10.38 6.60
CA ASP A 265 -10.03 10.42 5.87
C ASP A 265 -11.24 9.99 6.73
N ALA A 266 -11.00 9.70 8.01
CA ALA A 266 -12.07 9.41 8.96
C ALA A 266 -13.02 10.62 9.11
N PRO A 267 -14.35 10.40 9.00
CA PRO A 267 -15.34 11.45 9.26
C PRO A 267 -15.11 12.05 10.65
N ASP A 268 -15.11 13.40 10.70
CA ASP A 268 -15.06 14.15 11.95
C ASP A 268 -16.51 14.31 12.44
N PRO A 269 -16.89 13.68 13.57
CA PRO A 269 -18.26 13.78 14.09
C PRO A 269 -18.61 15.21 14.54
N PHE A 270 -17.60 16.08 14.64
CA PHE A 270 -17.76 17.45 15.12
C PHE A 270 -17.57 18.50 14.00
N SER A 271 -17.34 18.11 12.74
CA SER A 271 -17.20 19.09 11.66
C SER A 271 -18.57 19.58 11.19
N SER A 272 -18.88 20.86 11.43
CA SER A 272 -19.97 21.54 10.74
C SER A 272 -19.58 21.79 9.27
N SER A 273 -20.53 21.64 8.36
CA SER A 273 -20.40 21.81 6.89
C SER A 273 -19.82 23.17 6.44
N ASN A 274 -19.65 24.13 7.35
CA ASN A 274 -19.21 25.50 7.08
C ASN A 274 -17.68 25.67 7.01
N GLN A 275 -16.86 24.66 7.31
CA GLN A 275 -15.39 24.80 7.29
C GLN A 275 -14.77 24.91 5.89
N GLN A 276 -15.47 24.49 4.84
CA GLN A 276 -15.00 24.65 3.46
C GLN A 276 -15.19 26.08 2.93
N ALA A 277 -16.03 26.90 3.57
CA ALA A 277 -16.39 28.23 3.09
C ALA A 277 -15.34 29.33 3.37
N PHE A 278 -14.29 29.04 4.15
CA PHE A 278 -13.34 30.06 4.65
C PHE A 278 -11.89 29.88 4.24
N ILE A 279 -11.57 28.95 3.32
CA ILE A 279 -10.21 28.83 2.79
C ILE A 279 -10.14 29.62 1.47
N PRO A 280 -9.30 30.67 1.39
CA PRO A 280 -9.07 31.39 0.13
C PRO A 280 -8.66 30.41 -0.99
N PRO A 281 -9.15 30.57 -2.23
CA PRO A 281 -8.93 29.62 -3.32
C PRO A 281 -7.44 29.38 -3.62
N GLU A 282 -6.57 30.35 -3.36
CA GLU A 282 -5.12 30.27 -3.53
C GLU A 282 -4.49 29.27 -2.53
N MET A 283 -5.01 29.22 -1.30
CA MET A 283 -4.55 28.31 -0.23
C MET A 283 -5.22 26.94 -0.31
N ALA A 284 -6.38 26.82 -0.98
CA ALA A 284 -7.06 25.54 -1.19
C ALA A 284 -6.20 24.58 -2.03
N GLY A 285 -5.55 25.07 -3.09
CA GLY A 285 -4.65 24.25 -3.93
C GLY A 285 -3.41 23.75 -3.18
N PHE A 286 -2.78 24.61 -2.38
CA PHE A 286 -1.62 24.22 -1.58
C PHE A 286 -1.99 23.22 -0.47
N THR A 287 -3.08 23.49 0.26
CA THR A 287 -3.52 22.62 1.35
C THR A 287 -3.92 21.24 0.85
N THR A 288 -4.63 21.13 -0.28
CA THR A 288 -4.99 19.85 -0.92
C THR A 288 -3.75 19.08 -1.38
N THR A 289 -2.78 19.75 -2.02
CA THR A 289 -1.50 19.14 -2.41
C THR A 289 -0.76 18.57 -1.20
N LEU A 290 -0.65 19.36 -0.12
CA LEU A 290 -0.05 18.89 1.13
C LEU A 290 -0.84 17.73 1.73
N ARG A 291 -2.18 17.70 1.56
CA ARG A 291 -2.99 16.57 2.05
C ARG A 291 -2.63 15.27 1.36
N LEU A 292 -2.46 15.32 0.04
CA LEU A 292 -2.19 14.16 -0.82
C LEU A 292 -0.74 13.67 -0.70
N LEU A 293 0.23 14.58 -0.59
CA LEU A 293 1.65 14.21 -0.53
C LEU A 293 2.09 13.73 0.85
N TRP A 294 1.48 14.21 1.93
CA TRP A 294 1.92 13.90 3.29
C TRP A 294 2.01 12.39 3.61
N PRO A 295 1.02 11.54 3.27
CA PRO A 295 1.14 10.09 3.42
C PRO A 295 2.35 9.48 2.68
N ILE A 296 2.65 9.99 1.48
CA ILE A 296 3.76 9.51 0.66
C ILE A 296 5.10 9.90 1.29
N VAL A 297 5.20 11.13 1.80
CA VAL A 297 6.40 11.61 2.51
C VAL A 297 6.69 10.74 3.73
N ILE A 298 5.68 10.39 4.52
CA ILE A 298 5.85 9.52 5.70
C ILE A 298 6.31 8.12 5.28
N SER A 299 5.75 7.58 4.20
CA SER A 299 6.21 6.30 3.65
C SER A 299 7.68 6.37 3.21
N ALA A 300 8.09 7.48 2.58
CA ALA A 300 9.48 7.70 2.17
C ALA A 300 10.43 7.83 3.35
N LEU A 301 10.02 8.47 4.45
CA LEU A 301 10.80 8.51 5.70
C LEU A 301 10.99 7.11 6.30
N GLY A 302 9.97 6.26 6.21
CA GLY A 302 10.07 4.87 6.66
C GLY A 302 11.04 4.03 5.82
N THR A 303 11.07 4.25 4.51
CA THR A 303 11.88 3.46 3.56
C THR A 303 13.27 4.02 3.25
N CYS A 304 13.55 5.29 3.59
CA CYS A 304 14.86 5.91 3.33
C CYS A 304 15.98 5.39 4.24
N THR A 305 15.65 4.65 5.29
CA THR A 305 16.60 4.09 6.27
C THR A 305 17.64 3.16 5.65
N VAL A 306 17.35 2.58 4.48
CA VAL A 306 18.31 1.81 3.67
C VAL A 306 19.51 2.61 3.18
N LEU A 307 19.37 3.95 3.07
CA LEU A 307 20.48 4.82 2.70
C LEU A 307 21.60 4.79 3.75
N ILE A 308 21.28 4.45 5.00
CA ILE A 308 22.28 4.25 6.05
C ILE A 308 23.14 3.01 5.73
N VAL A 309 22.53 1.92 5.25
CA VAL A 309 23.26 0.73 4.80
C VAL A 309 24.09 1.03 3.56
N ARG A 310 23.53 1.78 2.60
CA ARG A 310 24.30 2.24 1.42
C ARG A 310 25.54 3.04 1.82
N LEU A 311 25.39 3.94 2.79
CA LEU A 311 26.49 4.77 3.29
C LEU A 311 27.58 3.90 3.92
N ALA A 312 27.19 2.90 4.71
CA ALA A 312 28.14 1.95 5.30
C ALA A 312 28.89 1.12 4.24
N VAL A 313 28.19 0.63 3.21
CA VAL A 313 28.83 -0.08 2.09
C VAL A 313 29.85 0.81 1.37
N ARG A 314 29.57 2.10 1.22
CA ARG A 314 30.49 3.04 0.56
C ARG A 314 31.73 3.37 1.38
N HIS A 315 31.60 3.44 2.71
CA HIS A 315 32.72 3.75 3.60
C HIS A 315 33.46 2.51 4.12
N GLY A 316 33.00 1.30 3.79
CA GLY A 316 33.57 0.05 4.31
C GLY A 316 33.22 -0.22 5.78
N ASP A 317 32.17 0.42 6.30
CA ASP A 317 31.71 0.24 7.68
C ASP A 317 30.84 -1.02 7.84
N SER A 318 30.57 -1.39 9.09
CA SER A 318 29.65 -2.49 9.41
C SER A 318 28.23 -2.25 8.88
N THR A 319 27.84 -3.05 7.89
CA THR A 319 26.48 -3.08 7.32
C THR A 319 25.42 -3.53 8.33
N ILE A 320 25.80 -4.39 9.27
CA ILE A 320 24.94 -4.86 10.37
C ILE A 320 24.61 -3.71 11.31
N GLY A 321 25.62 -2.95 11.76
CA GLY A 321 25.40 -1.78 12.62
C GLY A 321 24.58 -0.68 11.92
N ALA A 322 24.77 -0.50 10.62
CA ALA A 322 23.94 0.38 9.80
C ALA A 322 22.48 -0.10 9.72
N ALA A 323 22.24 -1.40 9.54
CA ALA A 323 20.90 -1.98 9.48
C ALA A 323 20.15 -1.87 10.81
N VAL A 324 20.84 -2.04 11.94
CA VAL A 324 20.26 -1.83 13.29
C VAL A 324 19.85 -0.36 13.47
N ARG A 325 20.70 0.59 13.10
CA ARG A 325 20.35 2.03 13.16
C ARG A 325 19.16 2.38 12.25
N GLY A 326 19.14 1.83 11.04
CA GLY A 326 18.00 1.99 10.13
C GLY A 326 16.70 1.38 10.67
N THR A 327 16.80 0.24 11.37
CA THR A 327 15.67 -0.39 12.05
C THR A 327 15.06 0.53 13.10
N VAL A 328 15.90 1.13 13.95
CA VAL A 328 15.44 2.11 14.94
C VAL A 328 14.73 3.28 14.25
N GLY A 329 15.32 3.84 13.20
CA GLY A 329 14.70 4.92 12.43
C GLY A 329 13.32 4.56 11.88
N SER A 330 13.18 3.38 11.26
CA SER A 330 11.92 2.97 10.63
C SER A 330 10.85 2.63 11.67
N LEU A 331 11.23 1.98 12.76
CA LEU A 331 10.33 1.69 13.89
C LEU A 331 9.90 2.98 14.62
N LEU A 332 10.76 3.98 14.71
CA LEU A 332 10.38 5.30 15.25
C LEU A 332 9.30 5.95 14.40
N VAL A 333 9.42 5.91 13.07
CA VAL A 333 8.36 6.42 12.18
C VAL A 333 7.05 5.66 12.41
N ALA A 334 7.09 4.33 12.41
CA ALA A 334 5.90 3.51 12.66
C ALA A 334 5.27 3.79 14.04
N GLY A 335 6.10 3.92 15.08
CA GLY A 335 5.69 4.22 16.45
C GLY A 335 5.09 5.62 16.59
N LEU A 336 5.69 6.64 15.96
CA LEU A 336 5.15 7.99 15.92
C LEU A 336 3.80 8.04 15.22
N VAL A 337 3.61 7.29 14.13
CA VAL A 337 2.31 7.22 13.44
C VAL A 337 1.27 6.49 14.30
N ALA A 338 1.64 5.40 14.97
CA ALA A 338 0.75 4.72 15.91
C ALA A 338 0.34 5.64 17.06
N TYR A 339 1.30 6.37 17.65
CA TYR A 339 1.03 7.35 18.70
C TYR A 339 0.15 8.49 18.20
N TRP A 340 0.45 9.08 17.04
CA TRP A 340 -0.37 10.11 16.42
C TRP A 340 -1.80 9.63 16.21
N THR A 341 -2.00 8.39 15.74
CA THR A 341 -3.32 7.78 15.55
C THR A 341 -4.13 7.75 16.86
N LYS A 342 -3.47 7.51 17.99
CA LYS A 342 -4.09 7.53 19.32
C LYS A 342 -4.52 8.93 19.77
N VAL A 343 -3.67 9.93 19.54
CA VAL A 343 -3.80 11.25 20.18
C VAL A 343 -4.40 12.33 19.24
N ARG A 344 -4.56 12.05 17.95
CA ARG A 344 -5.06 13.02 16.95
C ARG A 344 -6.40 13.67 17.34
N ASP A 345 -7.37 12.88 17.84
CA ASP A 345 -8.74 13.32 18.09
C ASP A 345 -8.80 14.27 19.30
N PRO A 346 -8.24 13.91 20.48
CA PRO A 346 -8.20 14.84 21.61
C PRO A 346 -7.39 16.11 21.31
N ILE A 347 -6.32 16.02 20.50
CA ILE A 347 -5.57 17.21 20.06
C ILE A 347 -6.45 18.12 19.21
N ARG A 348 -7.17 17.58 18.22
CA ARG A 348 -8.07 18.38 17.37
C ARG A 348 -9.16 19.07 18.16
N ILE A 349 -9.75 18.38 19.15
CA ILE A 349 -10.77 18.95 20.03
C ILE A 349 -10.21 20.14 20.82
N ARG A 350 -9.01 19.99 21.41
CA ARG A 350 -8.34 21.08 22.15
C ARG A 350 -8.01 22.28 21.26
N ILE A 351 -7.50 22.04 20.06
CA ILE A 351 -7.20 23.11 19.09
C ILE A 351 -8.48 23.86 18.71
N ARG A 352 -9.60 23.14 18.52
CA ARG A 352 -10.88 23.76 18.19
C ARG A 352 -11.42 24.62 19.34
N ALA A 353 -11.44 24.08 20.56
CA ALA A 353 -11.85 24.83 21.74
C ALA A 353 -11.04 26.13 21.88
N PHE A 354 -9.72 26.05 21.73
CA PHE A 354 -8.84 27.23 21.75
C PHE A 354 -9.17 28.26 20.65
N MET A 355 -9.44 27.83 19.42
CA MET A 355 -9.84 28.73 18.34
C MET A 355 -11.21 29.39 18.59
N ASP A 356 -12.16 28.66 19.15
CA ASP A 356 -13.49 29.17 19.44
C ASP A 356 -13.46 30.16 20.61
N GLU A 357 -12.63 29.92 21.63
CA GLU A 357 -12.33 30.87 22.71
C GLU A 357 -11.74 32.18 22.16
N GLY A 358 -10.76 32.10 21.25
CA GLY A 358 -10.18 33.28 20.61
C GLY A 358 -11.17 34.09 19.76
N ARG A 359 -12.09 33.40 19.06
CA ARG A 359 -13.17 34.06 18.31
C ARG A 359 -14.14 34.77 19.24
N ALA A 360 -14.53 34.14 20.34
CA ALA A 360 -15.42 34.74 21.34
C ALA A 360 -14.81 35.99 21.99
N GLN A 361 -13.49 36.00 22.24
CA GLN A 361 -12.79 37.20 22.72
C GLN A 361 -12.78 38.32 21.69
N THR A 362 -12.53 37.99 20.42
CA THR A 362 -12.48 38.98 19.33
C THR A 362 -13.86 39.61 19.06
N SER A 363 -14.93 38.81 19.10
CA SER A 363 -16.30 39.33 18.95
C SER A 363 -16.70 40.19 20.14
N ALA A 364 -16.35 39.79 21.36
CA ALA A 364 -16.56 40.59 22.56
C ALA A 364 -15.82 41.94 22.49
N GLN A 365 -14.57 41.94 22.01
CA GLN A 365 -13.80 43.17 21.84
C GLN A 365 -14.38 44.11 20.78
N ARG A 366 -14.86 43.57 19.64
CA ARG A 366 -15.57 44.36 18.63
C ARG A 366 -16.87 44.98 19.16
N SER A 367 -17.64 44.21 19.93
CA SER A 367 -18.89 44.71 20.53
C SER A 367 -18.66 45.85 21.53
N ARG A 368 -17.52 45.83 22.25
CA ARG A 368 -17.10 46.90 23.17
C ARG A 368 -16.54 48.14 22.46
N SER A 369 -15.99 48.00 21.26
CA SER A 369 -15.52 49.15 20.47
C SER A 369 -16.62 49.87 19.70
N SER A 370 -17.79 49.22 19.53
CA SER A 370 -18.97 49.78 18.84
C SER A 370 -19.98 50.45 19.78
N SER A 371 -19.78 50.34 21.10
CA SER A 371 -20.50 51.05 22.16
C SER A 371 -19.66 52.22 22.65
#